data_AF-A0A0Q5Z0V7-F1
#
_entry.id   AF-A0A0Q5Z0V7-F1
#
_cell.length_a   1.000
_cell.length_b   1.000
_cell.length_c   1.000
_cell.angle_alpha   90.00
_cell.angle_beta   90.00
_cell.angle_gamma   90.00
#
_symmetry.space_group_name_H-M   'P 1'
#
loop_
_entity.id
_entity.type
_entity.pdbx_description
1 polymer ?
#
loop_
_entity_poly.entity_id
_entity_poly.type
_entity_poly.pdbx_seq_one_letter_code
_entity_poly.pdbx_strand_id
1 'polypeptide(L)'
;MMPAPLARRLRSYHSTLDQLAPNAEQLRQQIAQIEAATAAAESLPTDLQDLADARKKIEKSATEASELWGKLDERGREITQLLEKAKSHEQASAKLVDQCEQAYRITTTKGLAAAFDQRAFKIAFSMWVWVVGLLVALVAANYLGAERMKLLSAALEGDDLKWGVIWMHALISVLSVGAPLWFAWVATKQLAQRFRLAEDYGFKASVAKAYEGYRKEAARIDPVFEARLFGAALTRLEEPPLRLVQDEIHGSPYQELIGSEAFQKALQQFPELRDKFFEIAQRGVAAAKQLSRSKDEPRQETPGAP
;
A
#
# COMPACT_ATOMS: atom_id res chain seq x y z
N MET A 1 20.29 -128.25 70.13
CA MET A 1 20.11 -127.53 68.84
C MET A 1 18.60 -127.46 68.58
N MET A 2 18.05 -126.27 68.27
CA MET A 2 16.67 -125.87 68.64
C MET A 2 15.53 -126.91 68.39
N PRO A 3 14.55 -127.08 69.32
CA PRO A 3 13.45 -128.04 69.18
C PRO A 3 12.49 -127.75 68.00
N ALA A 4 12.07 -128.80 67.28
CA ALA A 4 11.19 -128.74 66.11
C ALA A 4 9.89 -127.90 66.22
N PRO A 5 9.16 -127.83 67.36
CA PRO A 5 7.95 -127.00 67.45
C PRO A 5 8.24 -125.49 67.47
N LEU A 6 9.42 -125.06 67.96
CA LEU A 6 9.82 -123.65 67.96
C LEU A 6 10.21 -123.17 66.56
N ALA A 7 10.91 -123.99 65.78
CA ALA A 7 11.26 -123.65 64.40
C ALA A 7 10.04 -123.50 63.47
N ARG A 8 8.97 -124.28 63.72
CA ARG A 8 7.69 -124.16 62.98
C ARG A 8 6.96 -122.85 63.32
N ARG A 9 6.92 -122.47 64.61
CA ARG A 9 6.33 -121.20 65.05
C ARG A 9 7.12 -119.98 64.55
N LEU A 10 8.46 -120.06 64.52
CA LEU A 10 9.30 -118.99 64.00
C LEU A 10 9.09 -118.79 62.50
N ARG A 11 8.93 -119.88 61.73
CA ARG A 11 8.56 -119.80 60.30
C ARG A 11 7.15 -119.25 60.08
N SER A 12 6.16 -119.59 60.91
CA SER A 12 4.83 -118.99 60.79
C SER A 12 4.86 -117.51 61.14
N TYR A 13 5.56 -117.10 62.21
CA TYR A 13 5.72 -115.68 62.53
C TYR A 13 6.44 -114.91 61.44
N HIS A 14 7.48 -115.49 60.82
CA HIS A 14 8.17 -114.88 59.69
C HIS A 14 7.24 -114.74 58.48
N SER A 15 6.49 -115.78 58.13
CA SER A 15 5.45 -115.74 57.09
C SER A 15 4.36 -114.70 57.36
N THR A 16 3.92 -114.56 58.62
CA THR A 16 2.91 -113.56 58.99
C THR A 16 3.50 -112.15 58.94
N LEU A 17 4.76 -111.97 59.32
CA LEU A 17 5.49 -110.70 59.19
C LEU A 17 5.71 -110.31 57.72
N ASP A 18 6.07 -111.27 56.87
CA ASP A 18 6.26 -111.06 55.43
C ASP A 18 4.94 -110.75 54.71
N GLN A 19 3.82 -111.25 55.20
CA GLN A 19 2.48 -110.88 54.71
C GLN A 19 2.00 -109.52 55.24
N LEU A 20 2.41 -109.13 56.46
CA LEU A 20 2.08 -107.83 57.03
C LEU A 20 2.89 -106.67 56.42
N ALA A 21 4.14 -106.91 56.03
CA ALA A 21 5.02 -105.90 55.44
C ALA A 21 4.45 -105.20 54.17
N PRO A 22 3.98 -105.92 53.12
CA PRO A 22 3.39 -105.29 51.94
C PRO A 22 2.07 -104.57 52.25
N ASN A 23 1.30 -105.09 53.20
CA ASN A 23 0.06 -104.45 53.65
C ASN A 23 0.33 -103.15 54.42
N ALA A 24 1.44 -103.08 55.17
CA ALA A 24 1.85 -101.87 55.86
C ALA A 24 2.23 -100.74 54.89
N GLU A 25 2.95 -101.03 53.79
CA GLU A 25 3.31 -100.00 52.81
C GLU A 25 2.14 -99.55 51.94
N GLN A 26 1.22 -100.46 51.60
CA GLN A 26 -0.05 -100.07 50.97
C GLN A 26 -0.90 -99.20 51.89
N LEU A 27 -0.99 -99.52 53.18
CA LEU A 27 -1.67 -98.67 54.16
C LEU A 27 -1.02 -97.30 54.27
N ARG A 28 0.31 -97.22 54.30
CA ARG A 28 1.04 -95.95 54.32
C ARG A 28 0.76 -95.10 53.08
N GLN A 29 0.72 -95.69 51.89
CA GLN A 29 0.35 -94.98 50.67
C GLN A 29 -1.10 -94.47 50.70
N GLN A 30 -2.03 -95.29 51.17
CA GLN A 30 -3.43 -94.88 51.32
C GLN A 30 -3.59 -93.76 52.35
N ILE A 31 -2.89 -93.85 53.49
CA ILE A 31 -2.85 -92.79 54.51
C ILE A 31 -2.27 -91.51 53.92
N ALA A 32 -1.16 -91.59 53.16
CA ALA A 32 -0.57 -90.42 52.51
C ALA A 32 -1.51 -89.79 51.45
N GLN A 33 -2.27 -90.59 50.71
CA GLN A 33 -3.28 -90.10 49.77
C GLN A 33 -4.47 -89.46 50.48
N ILE A 34 -4.93 -90.03 51.60
CA ILE A 34 -5.99 -89.47 52.43
C ILE A 34 -5.51 -88.17 53.05
N GLU A 35 -4.30 -88.11 53.60
CA GLU A 35 -3.71 -86.87 54.14
C GLU A 35 -3.59 -85.79 53.07
N ALA A 36 -3.11 -86.13 51.87
CA ALA A 36 -3.03 -85.21 50.74
C ALA A 36 -4.42 -84.73 50.28
N ALA A 37 -5.41 -85.62 50.20
CA ALA A 37 -6.78 -85.29 49.85
C ALA A 37 -7.47 -84.46 50.95
N THR A 38 -7.16 -84.73 52.21
CA THR A 38 -7.69 -83.99 53.36
C THR A 38 -7.08 -82.59 53.40
N ALA A 39 -5.76 -82.45 53.19
CA ALA A 39 -5.09 -81.16 53.08
C ALA A 39 -5.61 -80.32 51.90
N ALA A 40 -5.86 -80.95 50.75
CA ALA A 40 -6.48 -80.27 49.61
C ALA A 40 -7.95 -79.89 49.87
N ALA A 41 -8.71 -80.72 50.59
CA ALA A 41 -10.09 -80.41 50.99
C ALA A 41 -10.15 -79.29 52.04
N GLU A 42 -9.15 -79.17 52.91
CA GLU A 42 -8.99 -78.08 53.88
C GLU A 42 -8.61 -76.75 53.22
N SER A 43 -7.79 -76.77 52.15
CA SER A 43 -7.42 -75.55 51.41
C SER A 43 -8.45 -75.10 50.38
N LEU A 44 -9.28 -76.02 49.86
CA LEU A 44 -10.28 -75.77 48.83
C LEU A 44 -11.19 -74.55 49.11
N PRO A 45 -11.72 -74.33 50.34
CA PRO A 45 -12.56 -73.18 50.63
C PRO A 45 -11.79 -71.86 50.48
N THR A 46 -10.52 -71.82 50.90
CA THR A 46 -9.64 -70.65 50.75
C THR A 46 -9.32 -70.39 49.29
N ASP A 47 -8.98 -71.44 48.52
CA ASP A 47 -8.70 -71.32 47.09
C ASP A 47 -9.94 -70.83 46.32
N LEU A 48 -11.14 -71.33 46.65
CA LEU A 48 -12.40 -70.86 46.05
C LEU A 48 -12.70 -69.40 46.39
N GLN A 49 -12.36 -68.97 47.60
CA GLN A 49 -12.53 -67.59 48.03
C GLN A 49 -11.54 -66.65 47.33
N ASP A 50 -10.28 -67.05 47.19
CA ASP A 50 -9.26 -66.32 46.42
C ASP A 50 -9.64 -66.21 44.94
N LEU A 51 -10.20 -67.26 44.36
CA LEU A 51 -10.66 -67.29 42.97
C LEU A 51 -11.90 -66.40 42.77
N ALA A 52 -12.80 -66.35 43.76
CA ALA A 52 -13.92 -65.41 43.78
C ALA A 52 -13.46 -63.94 43.87
N ASP A 53 -12.48 -63.65 44.73
CA ASP A 53 -11.89 -62.32 44.87
C ASP A 53 -11.10 -61.90 43.63
N ALA A 54 -10.35 -62.82 43.01
CA ALA A 54 -9.67 -62.59 41.74
C ALA A 54 -10.67 -62.30 40.62
N ARG A 55 -11.78 -63.05 40.54
CA ARG A 55 -12.86 -62.79 39.58
C ARG A 55 -13.48 -61.42 39.78
N LYS A 56 -13.75 -61.02 41.03
CA LYS A 56 -14.29 -59.70 41.35
C LYS A 56 -13.34 -58.58 40.95
N LYS A 57 -12.03 -58.75 41.13
CA LYS A 57 -11.02 -57.80 40.65
C LYS A 57 -11.01 -57.70 39.12
N ILE A 58 -11.07 -58.84 38.41
CA ILE A 58 -11.14 -58.87 36.95
C ILE A 58 -12.39 -58.15 36.44
N GLU A 59 -13.54 -58.40 37.05
CA GLU A 59 -14.81 -57.75 36.69
C GLU A 59 -14.73 -56.23 36.90
N LYS A 60 -14.17 -55.79 38.03
CA LYS A 60 -13.93 -54.37 38.30
C LYS A 60 -12.99 -53.75 37.26
N SER A 61 -11.86 -54.38 36.97
CA SER A 61 -10.92 -53.89 35.94
C SER A 61 -11.53 -53.89 34.54
N ALA A 62 -12.40 -54.85 34.22
CA ALA A 62 -13.12 -54.88 32.95
C ALA A 62 -14.11 -53.70 32.83
N THR A 63 -14.83 -53.37 33.91
CA THR A 63 -15.71 -52.19 33.95
C THR A 63 -14.91 -50.88 33.81
N GLU A 64 -13.81 -50.73 34.54
CA GLU A 64 -12.93 -49.55 34.46
C GLU A 64 -12.33 -49.39 33.05
N ALA A 65 -11.89 -50.49 32.43
CA ALA A 65 -11.38 -50.48 31.06
C ALA A 65 -12.46 -50.04 30.06
N SER A 66 -13.70 -50.51 30.20
CA SER A 66 -14.82 -50.11 29.35
C SER A 66 -15.13 -48.61 29.48
N GLU A 67 -15.16 -48.09 30.71
CA GLU A 67 -15.34 -46.65 30.96
C GLU A 67 -14.21 -45.81 30.38
N LEU A 68 -12.96 -46.26 30.52
CA LEU A 68 -11.80 -45.60 29.94
C LEU A 68 -11.85 -45.60 28.41
N TRP A 69 -12.28 -46.70 27.78
CA TRP A 69 -12.49 -46.76 26.34
C TRP A 69 -13.56 -45.79 25.86
N GLY A 70 -14.68 -45.67 26.57
CA GLY A 70 -15.72 -44.68 26.28
C GLY A 70 -15.17 -43.25 26.33
N LYS A 71 -14.43 -42.91 27.39
CA LYS A 71 -13.76 -41.60 27.51
C LYS A 71 -12.73 -41.39 26.41
N LEU A 72 -11.98 -42.42 26.02
CA LEU A 72 -10.96 -42.32 24.97
C LEU A 72 -11.59 -42.06 23.59
N ASP A 73 -12.71 -42.70 23.27
CA ASP A 73 -13.48 -42.47 22.05
C ASP A 73 -14.04 -41.04 22.02
N GLU A 74 -14.59 -40.57 23.14
CA GLU A 74 -15.11 -39.19 23.26
C GLU A 74 -13.99 -38.15 23.11
N ARG A 75 -12.85 -38.34 23.76
CA ARG A 75 -11.67 -37.48 23.57
C ARG A 75 -11.11 -37.55 22.15
N GLY A 76 -11.13 -38.71 21.51
CA GLY A 76 -10.74 -38.87 20.11
C GLY A 76 -11.62 -38.03 19.17
N ARG A 77 -12.94 -38.01 19.41
CA ARG A 77 -13.87 -37.13 18.69
C ARG A 77 -13.58 -35.65 18.95
N GLU A 78 -13.36 -35.26 20.21
CA GLU A 78 -13.01 -33.87 20.57
C GLU A 78 -11.73 -33.40 19.87
N ILE A 79 -10.67 -34.22 19.88
CA ILE A 79 -9.39 -33.91 19.23
C ILE A 79 -9.59 -33.72 17.72
N THR A 80 -10.38 -34.58 17.08
CA THR A 80 -10.66 -34.48 15.65
C THR A 80 -11.40 -33.18 15.32
N GLN A 81 -12.40 -32.82 16.13
CA GLN A 81 -13.13 -31.55 15.98
C GLN A 81 -12.24 -30.33 16.22
N LEU A 82 -11.36 -30.38 17.22
CA LEU A 82 -10.41 -29.30 17.50
C LEU A 82 -9.40 -29.14 16.37
N LEU A 83 -8.90 -30.24 15.79
CA LEU A 83 -7.98 -30.21 14.66
C LEU A 83 -8.65 -29.59 13.43
N GLU A 84 -9.91 -29.93 13.16
CA GLU A 84 -10.67 -29.34 12.07
C GLU A 84 -10.92 -27.83 12.27
N LYS A 85 -11.27 -27.41 13.50
CA LYS A 85 -11.36 -25.99 13.86
C LYS A 85 -10.01 -25.27 13.71
N ALA A 86 -8.91 -25.87 14.16
CA ALA A 86 -7.58 -25.28 14.03
C ALA A 86 -7.21 -25.08 12.56
N LYS A 87 -7.47 -26.07 11.70
CA LYS A 87 -7.23 -25.97 10.26
C LYS A 87 -8.11 -24.91 9.59
N SER A 88 -9.37 -24.81 10.00
CA SER A 88 -10.29 -23.74 9.57
C SER A 88 -9.77 -22.35 9.96
N HIS A 89 -9.34 -22.18 11.21
CA HIS A 89 -8.75 -20.93 11.69
C HIS A 89 -7.46 -20.59 10.97
N GLU A 90 -6.58 -21.56 10.71
CA GLU A 90 -5.36 -21.35 9.92
C GLU A 90 -5.68 -20.83 8.51
N GLN A 91 -6.65 -21.45 7.82
CA GLN A 91 -7.09 -21.00 6.50
C GLN A 91 -7.72 -19.60 6.54
N ALA A 92 -8.52 -19.30 7.57
CA ALA A 92 -9.12 -17.98 7.75
C ALA A 92 -8.06 -16.91 8.03
N SER A 93 -7.08 -17.19 8.89
CA SER A 93 -5.95 -16.32 9.19
C SER A 93 -5.08 -16.07 7.96
N ALA A 94 -4.77 -17.11 7.17
CA ALA A 94 -4.02 -16.96 5.93
C ALA A 94 -4.75 -16.05 4.92
N LYS A 95 -6.07 -16.20 4.80
CA LYS A 95 -6.90 -15.31 3.97
C LYS A 95 -6.92 -13.88 4.49
N LEU A 96 -7.03 -13.68 5.81
CA LEU A 96 -6.99 -12.35 6.43
C LEU A 96 -5.65 -11.64 6.19
N VAL A 97 -4.54 -12.37 6.32
CA VAL A 97 -3.20 -11.81 6.05
C VAL A 97 -3.08 -11.37 4.59
N ASP A 98 -3.49 -12.21 3.64
CA ASP A 98 -3.50 -11.87 2.22
C ASP A 98 -4.40 -10.65 1.93
N GLN A 99 -5.60 -10.59 2.52
CA GLN A 99 -6.49 -9.44 2.39
C GLN A 99 -5.88 -8.15 2.97
N CYS A 100 -5.23 -8.22 4.13
CA CYS A 100 -4.54 -7.09 4.74
C CYS A 100 -3.37 -6.61 3.87
N GLU A 101 -2.56 -7.51 3.34
CA GLU A 101 -1.46 -7.17 2.42
C GLU A 101 -1.99 -6.52 1.15
N GLN A 102 -3.08 -7.06 0.58
CA GLN A 102 -3.73 -6.49 -0.60
C GLN A 102 -4.34 -5.11 -0.32
N ALA A 103 -5.00 -4.93 0.84
CA ALA A 103 -5.57 -3.64 1.24
C ALA A 103 -4.46 -2.60 1.46
N TYR A 104 -3.38 -2.98 2.15
CA TYR A 104 -2.21 -2.12 2.34
C TYR A 104 -1.58 -1.69 1.02
N ARG A 105 -1.47 -2.62 0.05
CA ARG A 105 -1.00 -2.36 -1.31
C ARG A 105 -1.92 -1.42 -2.09
N ILE A 106 -3.24 -1.62 -1.97
CA ILE A 106 -4.25 -0.77 -2.61
C ILE A 106 -4.15 0.66 -2.07
N THR A 107 -4.05 0.83 -0.75
CA THR A 107 -4.04 2.14 -0.11
C THR A 107 -2.72 2.87 -0.29
N THR A 108 -1.58 2.19 -0.13
CA THR A 108 -0.28 2.83 -0.14
C THR A 108 0.16 3.14 -1.56
N THR A 109 0.58 2.13 -2.31
CA THR A 109 1.27 2.39 -3.58
C THR A 109 0.33 2.56 -4.75
N LYS A 110 -0.71 1.73 -4.87
CA LYS A 110 -1.74 1.93 -5.91
C LYS A 110 -2.51 3.22 -5.68
N GLY A 111 -2.82 3.55 -4.43
CA GLY A 111 -3.48 4.79 -4.04
C GLY A 111 -2.64 6.02 -4.40
N LEU A 112 -1.35 6.00 -4.10
CA LEU A 112 -0.43 7.09 -4.42
C LEU A 112 -0.23 7.24 -5.94
N ALA A 113 -0.06 6.13 -6.67
CA ALA A 113 -0.03 6.14 -8.13
C ALA A 113 -1.32 6.70 -8.73
N ALA A 114 -2.49 6.31 -8.22
CA ALA A 114 -3.79 6.80 -8.66
C ALA A 114 -3.98 8.29 -8.35
N ALA A 115 -3.49 8.76 -7.20
CA ALA A 115 -3.56 10.17 -6.83
C ALA A 115 -2.73 11.06 -7.78
N PHE A 116 -1.52 10.62 -8.17
CA PHE A 116 -0.72 11.33 -9.16
C PHE A 116 -1.37 11.30 -10.55
N ASP A 117 -1.89 10.16 -10.97
CA ASP A 117 -2.59 9.99 -12.25
C ASP A 117 -3.83 10.91 -12.34
N GLN A 118 -4.63 10.93 -11.27
CA GLN A 118 -5.80 11.81 -11.18
C GLN A 118 -5.40 13.29 -11.20
N ARG A 119 -4.28 13.67 -10.55
CA ARG A 119 -3.77 15.04 -10.57
C ARG A 119 -3.30 15.43 -11.97
N ALA A 120 -2.53 14.57 -12.65
CA ALA A 120 -2.09 14.78 -14.02
C ALA A 120 -3.29 14.97 -14.96
N PHE A 121 -4.29 14.10 -14.87
CA PHE A 121 -5.50 14.17 -15.68
C PHE A 121 -6.30 15.46 -15.44
N LYS A 122 -6.48 15.87 -14.17
CA LYS A 122 -7.17 17.13 -13.84
C LYS A 122 -6.44 18.36 -14.42
N ILE A 123 -5.10 18.37 -14.38
CA ILE A 123 -4.31 19.45 -14.97
C ILE A 123 -4.42 19.42 -16.50
N ALA A 124 -4.34 18.25 -17.13
CA ALA A 124 -4.52 18.08 -18.56
C ALA A 124 -5.89 18.54 -19.05
N PHE A 125 -6.97 18.20 -18.34
CA PHE A 125 -8.31 18.68 -18.66
C PHE A 125 -8.43 20.19 -18.52
N SER A 126 -7.89 20.77 -17.43
CA SER A 126 -7.88 22.21 -17.22
C SER A 126 -7.01 22.96 -18.23
N MET A 127 -6.00 22.31 -18.81
CA MET A 127 -5.17 22.85 -19.88
C MET A 127 -5.96 23.06 -21.17
N TRP A 128 -6.90 22.16 -21.48
CA TRP A 128 -7.73 22.25 -22.69
C TRP A 128 -8.59 23.51 -22.72
N VAL A 129 -9.05 23.99 -21.56
CA VAL A 129 -9.75 25.28 -21.43
C VAL A 129 -8.88 26.45 -21.93
N TRP A 130 -7.58 26.45 -21.61
CA TRP A 130 -6.65 27.48 -22.10
C TRP A 130 -6.34 27.33 -23.59
N VAL A 131 -6.30 26.10 -24.11
CA VAL A 131 -6.13 25.86 -25.56
C VAL A 131 -7.33 26.42 -26.33
N VAL A 132 -8.55 26.14 -25.88
CA VAL A 132 -9.76 26.70 -26.48
C VAL A 132 -9.78 28.22 -26.35
N GLY A 133 -9.44 28.76 -25.17
CA GLY A 133 -9.34 30.20 -24.96
C GLY A 133 -8.32 30.87 -25.89
N LEU A 134 -7.15 30.26 -26.08
CA LEU A 134 -6.12 30.75 -27.01
C LEU A 134 -6.63 30.76 -28.45
N LEU A 135 -7.32 29.70 -28.89
CA LEU A 135 -7.91 29.61 -30.22
C LEU A 135 -8.95 30.71 -30.45
N VAL A 136 -9.85 30.92 -29.49
CA VAL A 136 -10.85 32.00 -29.54
C VAL A 136 -10.19 33.37 -29.58
N ALA A 137 -9.15 33.60 -28.77
CA ALA A 137 -8.41 34.86 -28.78
C ALA A 137 -7.71 35.12 -30.12
N LEU A 138 -7.18 34.09 -30.77
CA LEU A 138 -6.54 34.20 -32.07
C LEU A 138 -7.56 34.55 -33.18
N VAL A 139 -8.73 33.92 -33.15
CA VAL A 139 -9.83 34.24 -34.08
C VAL A 139 -10.34 35.67 -33.84
N ALA A 140 -10.52 36.07 -32.58
CA ALA A 140 -10.95 37.42 -32.22
C ALA A 140 -9.91 38.47 -32.64
N ALA A 141 -8.62 38.21 -32.41
CA ALA A 141 -7.52 39.08 -32.85
C ALA A 141 -7.53 39.26 -34.37
N ASN A 142 -7.71 38.17 -35.12
CA ASN A 142 -7.77 38.22 -36.58
C ASN A 142 -9.00 38.99 -37.09
N TYR A 143 -10.18 38.73 -36.50
CA TYR A 143 -11.42 39.41 -36.87
C TYR A 143 -11.37 40.92 -36.56
N LEU A 144 -11.01 41.28 -35.33
CA LEU A 144 -10.89 42.68 -34.90
C LEU A 144 -9.77 43.41 -35.65
N GLY A 145 -8.65 42.73 -35.92
CA GLY A 145 -7.56 43.30 -36.72
C GLY A 145 -8.00 43.64 -38.14
N ALA A 146 -8.71 42.73 -38.80
CA ALA A 146 -9.23 42.95 -40.16
C ALA A 146 -10.28 44.08 -40.21
N GLU A 147 -11.19 44.15 -39.23
CA GLU A 147 -12.20 45.20 -39.14
C GLU A 147 -11.56 46.58 -38.88
N ARG A 148 -10.58 46.65 -37.98
CA ARG A 148 -9.87 47.90 -37.68
C ARG A 148 -9.01 48.39 -38.84
N MET A 149 -8.38 47.49 -39.59
CA MET A 149 -7.61 47.85 -40.79
C MET A 149 -8.52 48.49 -41.85
N LYS A 150 -9.73 47.95 -42.07
CA LYS A 150 -10.72 48.51 -43.00
C LYS A 150 -11.26 49.88 -42.55
N LEU A 151 -11.49 50.05 -41.25
CA LEU A 151 -11.95 51.32 -40.68
C LEU A 151 -10.85 52.39 -40.75
N LEU A 152 -9.59 52.02 -40.54
CA LEU A 152 -8.47 52.95 -40.72
C LEU A 152 -8.30 53.35 -42.19
N SER A 153 -8.35 52.41 -43.14
CA SER A 153 -8.23 52.73 -44.56
C SER A 153 -9.34 53.67 -45.04
N ALA A 154 -10.58 53.45 -44.59
CA ALA A 154 -11.71 54.33 -44.94
C ALA A 154 -11.64 55.71 -44.26
N ALA A 155 -11.10 55.80 -43.04
CA ALA A 155 -10.92 57.08 -42.34
C ALA A 155 -9.77 57.93 -42.91
N LEU A 156 -8.79 57.28 -43.57
CA LEU A 156 -7.69 57.94 -44.28
C LEU A 156 -8.10 58.52 -45.66
N GLU A 157 -9.23 58.08 -46.22
CA GLU A 157 -9.77 58.56 -47.51
C GLU A 157 -10.74 59.76 -47.36
N GLY A 158 -11.13 60.14 -46.13
CA GLY A 158 -12.08 61.24 -45.88
C GLY A 158 -11.42 62.62 -45.69
N ASP A 159 -11.97 63.65 -46.33
CA ASP A 159 -11.43 65.03 -46.41
C ASP A 159 -11.44 65.87 -45.10
N ASP A 160 -11.93 65.35 -43.96
CA ASP A 160 -12.05 66.08 -42.69
C ASP A 160 -11.20 65.45 -41.57
N LEU A 161 -9.88 65.75 -41.57
CA LEU A 161 -8.95 65.25 -40.55
C LEU A 161 -9.10 65.98 -39.20
N LYS A 162 -10.10 65.57 -38.41
CA LYS A 162 -10.15 65.91 -36.98
C LYS A 162 -9.17 65.02 -36.21
N TRP A 163 -7.95 65.50 -36.03
CA TRP A 163 -6.84 64.83 -35.33
C TRP A 163 -7.24 64.19 -33.97
N GLY A 164 -8.15 64.81 -33.23
CA GLY A 164 -8.66 64.26 -31.96
C GLY A 164 -9.46 62.96 -32.13
N VAL A 165 -10.24 62.83 -33.21
CA VAL A 165 -11.03 61.62 -33.52
C VAL A 165 -10.11 60.48 -33.97
N ILE A 166 -9.10 60.81 -34.77
CA ILE A 166 -8.07 59.85 -35.23
C ILE A 166 -7.30 59.27 -34.03
N TRP A 167 -6.92 60.11 -33.06
CA TRP A 167 -6.22 59.65 -31.86
C TRP A 167 -7.09 58.76 -30.96
N MET A 168 -8.38 59.06 -30.83
CA MET A 168 -9.35 58.21 -30.11
C MET A 168 -9.51 56.84 -30.77
N HIS A 169 -9.65 56.79 -32.10
CA HIS A 169 -9.72 55.53 -32.84
C HIS A 169 -8.43 54.73 -32.79
N ALA A 170 -7.26 55.39 -32.83
CA ALA A 170 -5.96 54.74 -32.66
C ALA A 170 -5.83 54.10 -31.28
N LEU A 171 -6.20 54.82 -30.22
CA LEU A 171 -6.17 54.30 -28.85
C LEU A 171 -7.10 53.10 -28.66
N ILE A 172 -8.34 53.19 -29.14
CA ILE A 172 -9.31 52.10 -29.09
C ILE A 172 -8.82 50.90 -29.92
N SER A 173 -8.19 51.13 -31.07
CA SER A 173 -7.63 50.06 -31.90
C SER A 173 -6.49 49.32 -31.22
N VAL A 174 -5.55 50.03 -30.60
CA VAL A 174 -4.44 49.44 -29.82
C VAL A 174 -4.98 48.63 -28.64
N LEU A 175 -6.00 49.13 -27.94
CA LEU A 175 -6.59 48.42 -26.81
C LEU A 175 -7.41 47.20 -27.26
N SER A 176 -8.20 47.31 -28.32
CA SER A 176 -9.04 46.24 -28.86
C SER A 176 -8.25 45.10 -29.49
N VAL A 177 -7.14 45.38 -30.19
CA VAL A 177 -6.27 44.34 -30.76
C VAL A 177 -5.25 43.85 -29.72
N GLY A 178 -4.82 44.74 -28.82
CA GLY A 178 -3.88 44.43 -27.74
C GLY A 178 -4.44 43.47 -26.70
N ALA A 179 -5.73 43.54 -26.36
CA ALA A 179 -6.33 42.65 -25.36
C ALA A 179 -6.34 41.16 -25.78
N PRO A 180 -6.78 40.79 -27.00
CA PRO A 180 -6.64 39.41 -27.51
C PRO A 180 -5.18 38.95 -27.62
N LEU A 181 -4.27 39.81 -28.08
CA LEU A 181 -2.84 39.49 -28.19
C LEU A 181 -2.19 39.25 -26.81
N TRP A 182 -2.50 40.11 -25.84
CA TRP A 182 -2.06 39.94 -24.45
C TRP A 182 -2.59 38.64 -23.86
N PHE A 183 -3.88 38.36 -24.06
CA PHE A 183 -4.48 37.12 -23.58
C PHE A 183 -3.81 35.90 -24.22
N ALA A 184 -3.55 35.92 -25.54
CA ALA A 184 -2.87 34.84 -26.24
C ALA A 184 -1.46 34.59 -25.68
N TRP A 185 -0.73 35.65 -25.36
CA TRP A 185 0.58 35.56 -24.72
C TRP A 185 0.50 34.89 -23.34
N VAL A 186 -0.39 35.39 -22.46
CA VAL A 186 -0.59 34.83 -21.12
C VAL A 186 -1.05 33.37 -21.20
N ALA A 187 -1.98 33.05 -22.09
CA ALA A 187 -2.48 31.70 -22.30
C ALA A 187 -1.36 30.75 -22.75
N THR A 188 -0.44 31.20 -23.61
CA THR A 188 0.72 30.40 -24.05
C THR A 188 1.65 30.07 -22.89
N LYS A 189 1.94 31.03 -22.00
CA LYS A 189 2.74 30.81 -20.78
C LYS A 189 2.05 29.85 -19.81
N GLN A 190 0.76 30.04 -19.56
CA GLN A 190 -0.04 29.18 -18.69
C GLN A 190 -0.14 27.75 -19.23
N LEU A 191 -0.26 27.60 -20.55
CA LEU A 191 -0.28 26.31 -21.25
C LEU A 191 1.04 25.56 -21.05
N ALA A 192 2.18 26.23 -21.28
CA ALA A 192 3.50 25.63 -21.12
C ALA A 192 3.75 25.16 -19.67
N GLN A 193 3.37 25.99 -18.68
CA GLN A 193 3.55 25.65 -17.26
C GLN A 193 2.67 24.45 -16.85
N ARG A 194 1.40 24.43 -17.27
CA ARG A 194 0.48 23.33 -16.98
C ARG A 194 0.89 22.04 -17.69
N PHE A 195 1.43 22.12 -18.90
CA PHE A 195 1.96 20.95 -19.61
C PHE A 195 3.13 20.32 -18.88
N ARG A 196 4.13 21.13 -18.50
CA ARG A 196 5.27 20.66 -17.69
C ARG A 196 4.80 20.00 -16.39
N LEU A 197 3.80 20.57 -15.71
CA LEU A 197 3.27 20.03 -14.47
C LEU A 197 2.48 18.72 -14.68
N ALA A 198 1.67 18.63 -15.74
CA ALA A 198 0.94 17.41 -16.07
C ALA A 198 1.89 16.24 -16.40
N GLU A 199 2.95 16.51 -17.17
CA GLU A 199 3.96 15.52 -17.53
C GLU A 199 4.76 15.04 -16.31
N ASP A 200 5.14 15.93 -15.38
CA ASP A 200 5.83 15.55 -14.14
C ASP A 200 4.98 14.62 -13.26
N TYR A 201 3.70 14.95 -13.07
CA TYR A 201 2.77 14.09 -12.33
C TYR A 201 2.49 12.78 -13.07
N GLY A 202 2.40 12.79 -14.40
CA GLY A 202 2.26 11.59 -15.22
C GLY A 202 3.49 10.67 -15.13
N PHE A 203 4.69 11.24 -15.12
CA PHE A 203 5.93 10.52 -14.90
C PHE A 203 5.98 9.89 -13.50
N LYS A 204 5.64 10.65 -12.46
CA LYS A 204 5.55 10.13 -11.07
C LYS A 204 4.54 9.01 -10.93
N ALA A 205 3.37 9.13 -11.57
CA ALA A 205 2.38 8.06 -11.60
C ALA A 205 2.92 6.79 -12.29
N SER A 206 3.63 6.96 -13.41
CA SER A 206 4.22 5.84 -14.17
C SER A 206 5.33 5.14 -13.39
N VAL A 207 6.21 5.89 -12.72
CA VAL A 207 7.25 5.34 -11.84
C VAL A 207 6.64 4.58 -10.66
N ALA A 208 5.60 5.12 -10.02
CA ALA A 208 4.90 4.43 -8.93
C ALA A 208 4.20 3.14 -9.40
N LYS A 209 3.56 3.15 -10.57
CA LYS A 209 2.96 1.96 -11.20
C LYS A 209 4.04 0.91 -11.55
N ALA A 210 5.17 1.33 -12.12
CA ALA A 210 6.28 0.45 -12.45
C ALA A 210 6.92 -0.16 -11.20
N TYR A 211 7.10 0.62 -10.12
CA TYR A 211 7.61 0.11 -8.85
C TYR A 211 6.73 -1.01 -8.29
N GLU A 212 5.40 -0.83 -8.26
CA GLU A 212 4.48 -1.92 -7.86
C GLU A 212 4.58 -3.15 -8.74
N GLY A 213 4.80 -2.95 -10.05
CA GLY A 213 4.98 -4.02 -11.02
C GLY A 213 6.26 -4.81 -10.81
N TYR A 214 7.37 -4.16 -10.46
CA TYR A 214 8.69 -4.82 -10.32
C TYR A 214 9.03 -5.25 -8.90
N ARG A 215 8.35 -4.73 -7.88
CA ARG A 215 8.65 -5.03 -6.47
C ARG A 215 8.54 -6.53 -6.15
N LYS A 216 7.52 -7.22 -6.69
CA LYS A 216 7.33 -8.66 -6.44
C LYS A 216 8.45 -9.51 -7.05
N GLU A 217 8.88 -9.15 -8.25
CA GLU A 217 9.96 -9.78 -8.97
C GLU A 217 11.29 -9.48 -8.29
N ALA A 218 11.50 -8.25 -7.82
CA ALA A 218 12.69 -7.86 -7.06
C ALA A 218 12.80 -8.61 -5.72
N ALA A 219 11.71 -8.71 -4.96
CA ALA A 219 11.66 -9.43 -3.68
C ALA A 219 11.95 -10.94 -3.83
N ARG A 220 11.73 -11.52 -5.02
CA ARG A 220 12.06 -12.92 -5.33
C ARG A 220 13.51 -13.14 -5.72
N ILE A 221 14.19 -12.11 -6.23
CA ILE A 221 15.57 -12.22 -6.74
C ILE A 221 16.57 -12.02 -5.60
N ASP A 222 16.55 -10.84 -4.96
CA ASP A 222 17.56 -10.46 -3.96
C ASP A 222 17.07 -9.26 -3.10
N PRO A 223 17.16 -9.33 -1.76
CA PRO A 223 16.86 -8.21 -0.85
C PRO A 223 17.65 -6.93 -1.16
N VAL A 224 18.91 -7.03 -1.61
CA VAL A 224 19.72 -5.83 -1.94
C VAL A 224 19.17 -5.13 -3.18
N PHE A 225 18.69 -5.90 -4.16
CA PHE A 225 18.05 -5.37 -5.35
C PHE A 225 16.71 -4.70 -5.04
N GLU A 226 15.89 -5.27 -4.15
CA GLU A 226 14.64 -4.64 -3.67
C GLU A 226 14.93 -3.29 -2.99
N ALA A 227 15.91 -3.22 -2.10
CA ALA A 227 16.29 -1.98 -1.43
C ALA A 227 16.77 -0.90 -2.42
N ARG A 228 17.56 -1.30 -3.44
CA ARG A 228 18.00 -0.39 -4.50
C ARG A 228 16.83 0.11 -5.35
N LEU A 229 15.89 -0.77 -5.70
CA LEU A 229 14.69 -0.41 -6.45
C LEU A 229 13.82 0.57 -5.66
N PHE A 230 13.62 0.33 -4.37
CA PHE A 230 12.88 1.23 -3.49
C PHE A 230 13.57 2.59 -3.37
N GLY A 231 14.88 2.62 -3.14
CA GLY A 231 15.65 3.86 -3.09
C GLY A 231 15.58 4.65 -4.39
N ALA A 232 15.74 3.99 -5.54
CA ALA A 232 15.64 4.63 -6.85
C ALA A 232 14.23 5.19 -7.13
N ALA A 233 13.17 4.48 -6.74
CA ALA A 233 11.81 4.95 -6.88
C ALA A 233 11.52 6.14 -5.96
N LEU A 234 11.99 6.09 -4.70
CA LEU A 234 11.82 7.15 -3.71
C LEU A 234 12.50 8.45 -4.17
N THR A 235 13.74 8.38 -4.66
CA THR A 235 14.44 9.55 -5.21
C THR A 235 13.65 10.23 -6.33
N ARG A 236 13.00 9.46 -7.21
CA ARG A 236 12.18 10.01 -8.30
C ARG A 236 10.87 10.62 -7.83
N LEU A 237 10.29 10.10 -6.75
CA LEU A 237 9.08 10.66 -6.13
C LEU A 237 9.37 11.96 -5.38
N GLU A 238 10.53 12.04 -4.72
CA GLU A 238 10.96 13.20 -3.93
C GLU A 238 11.44 14.38 -4.80
N GLU A 239 11.74 14.16 -6.09
CA GLU A 239 12.16 15.22 -6.99
C GLU A 239 11.12 16.37 -7.05
N PRO A 240 11.52 17.61 -6.73
CA PRO A 240 10.59 18.72 -6.64
C PRO A 240 9.95 19.05 -8.00
N PRO A 241 8.62 19.27 -8.05
CA PRO A 241 7.85 19.41 -9.28
C PRO A 241 8.18 20.67 -10.11
N LEU A 242 9.10 21.52 -9.64
CA LEU A 242 9.38 22.85 -10.18
C LEU A 242 10.79 23.01 -10.76
N ARG A 243 11.56 21.92 -10.96
CA ARG A 243 12.93 21.99 -11.50
C ARG A 243 13.02 22.69 -12.87
N LEU A 244 11.95 22.68 -13.66
CA LEU A 244 11.85 23.31 -14.98
C LEU A 244 10.94 24.55 -15.00
N VAL A 245 10.58 25.12 -13.84
CA VAL A 245 9.79 26.36 -13.71
C VAL A 245 10.71 27.51 -13.29
N GLN A 246 11.86 27.62 -13.96
CA GLN A 246 12.83 28.70 -13.75
C GLN A 246 12.96 29.63 -14.97
N ASP A 247 11.95 29.68 -15.84
CA ASP A 247 11.85 30.80 -16.77
C ASP A 247 11.08 31.91 -16.02
N GLU A 248 11.79 32.96 -15.62
CA GLU A 248 11.23 34.16 -14.97
C GLU A 248 9.91 34.56 -15.64
N ILE A 249 8.82 34.47 -14.87
CA ILE A 249 7.48 34.81 -15.34
C ILE A 249 7.39 36.34 -15.34
N HIS A 250 7.80 36.95 -16.45
CA HIS A 250 7.69 38.38 -16.65
C HIS A 250 6.20 38.76 -16.71
N GLY A 251 5.79 39.75 -15.92
CA GLY A 251 4.39 40.14 -15.76
C GLY A 251 3.75 40.78 -16.99
N SER A 252 4.54 41.10 -18.03
CA SER A 252 4.05 41.66 -19.29
C SER A 252 4.91 41.31 -20.50
N PRO A 253 4.34 41.21 -21.72
CA PRO A 253 5.07 41.02 -22.97
C PRO A 253 6.16 42.08 -23.18
N TYR A 254 5.91 43.33 -22.77
CA TYR A 254 6.89 44.41 -22.88
C TYR A 254 8.08 44.20 -21.93
N GLN A 255 7.84 43.77 -20.70
CA GLN A 255 8.93 43.45 -19.76
C GLN A 255 9.77 42.26 -20.23
N GLU A 256 9.14 41.25 -20.86
CA GLU A 256 9.88 40.11 -21.41
C GLU A 256 10.70 40.51 -22.65
N LEU A 257 10.15 41.33 -23.53
CA LEU A 257 10.88 41.85 -24.69
C LEU A 257 12.08 42.69 -24.27
N ILE A 258 11.90 43.61 -23.31
CA ILE A 258 12.98 44.47 -22.78
C ILE A 258 14.03 43.66 -22.00
N GLY A 259 13.61 42.62 -21.29
CA GLY A 259 14.50 41.73 -20.52
C GLY A 259 15.22 40.67 -21.36
N SER A 260 14.78 40.43 -22.60
CA SER A 260 15.33 39.35 -23.43
C SER A 260 16.80 39.57 -23.81
N GLU A 261 17.60 38.50 -23.79
CA GLU A 261 18.99 38.54 -24.25
C GLU A 261 19.11 39.01 -25.71
N ALA A 262 18.09 38.74 -26.54
CA ALA A 262 18.03 39.18 -27.93
C ALA A 262 17.89 40.70 -28.04
N PHE A 263 17.03 41.32 -27.22
CA PHE A 263 16.87 42.77 -27.17
C PHE A 263 18.12 43.46 -26.58
N GLN A 264 18.71 42.87 -25.52
CA GLN A 264 19.97 43.38 -24.95
C GLN A 264 21.13 43.31 -25.96
N LYS A 265 21.26 42.20 -26.70
CA LYS A 265 22.25 42.06 -27.79
C LYS A 265 21.99 43.07 -28.91
N ALA A 266 20.73 43.30 -29.30
CA ALA A 266 20.37 44.32 -30.28
C ALA A 266 20.70 45.73 -29.79
N LEU A 267 20.48 46.04 -28.50
CA LEU A 267 20.85 47.33 -27.89
C LEU A 267 22.36 47.56 -27.86
N GLN A 268 23.15 46.49 -27.67
CA GLN A 268 24.61 46.56 -27.68
C GLN A 268 25.19 46.67 -29.09
N GLN A 269 24.56 46.02 -30.08
CA GLN A 269 25.03 45.98 -31.46
C GLN A 269 24.66 47.24 -32.27
N PHE A 270 23.59 47.95 -31.89
CA PHE A 270 23.11 49.14 -32.58
C PHE A 270 23.05 50.37 -31.65
N PRO A 271 24.09 51.21 -31.61
CA PRO A 271 24.17 52.36 -30.69
C PRO A 271 23.04 53.39 -30.88
N GLU A 272 22.54 53.58 -32.11
CA GLU A 272 21.41 54.48 -32.37
C GLU A 272 20.10 54.04 -31.72
N LEU A 273 19.86 52.72 -31.59
CA LEU A 273 18.66 52.20 -30.92
C LEU A 273 18.74 52.40 -29.40
N ARG A 274 19.94 52.24 -28.84
CA ARG A 274 20.22 52.47 -27.43
C ARG A 274 19.98 53.93 -27.05
N ASP A 275 20.51 54.86 -27.84
CA ASP A 275 20.43 56.29 -27.53
C ASP A 275 18.98 56.79 -27.65
N LYS A 276 18.23 56.34 -28.67
CA LYS A 276 16.79 56.62 -28.80
C LYS A 276 15.95 56.01 -27.67
N PHE A 277 16.27 54.79 -27.22
CA PHE A 277 15.59 54.16 -26.10
C PHE A 277 15.80 54.94 -24.79
N PHE A 278 17.03 55.39 -24.52
CA PHE A 278 17.33 56.23 -23.34
C PHE A 278 16.67 57.61 -23.42
N GLU A 279 16.62 58.23 -24.59
CA GLU A 279 15.94 59.51 -24.80
C GLU A 279 14.43 59.39 -24.53
N ILE A 280 13.78 58.33 -25.03
CA ILE A 280 12.36 58.05 -24.79
C ILE A 280 12.10 57.74 -23.31
N ALA A 281 12.96 56.94 -22.67
CA ALA A 281 12.85 56.63 -21.25
C ALA A 281 13.00 57.88 -20.37
N GLN A 282 13.98 58.75 -20.67
CA GLN A 282 14.17 60.02 -19.97
C GLN A 282 12.99 60.98 -20.18
N ARG A 283 12.44 61.06 -21.40
CA ARG A 283 11.22 61.85 -21.68
C ARG A 283 10.01 61.33 -20.92
N GLY A 284 9.81 60.01 -20.85
CA GLY A 284 8.72 59.40 -20.09
C GLY A 284 8.81 59.68 -18.59
N VAL A 285 10.02 59.59 -18.01
CA VAL A 285 10.27 59.93 -16.60
C VAL A 285 10.09 61.43 -16.35
N ALA A 286 10.54 62.29 -17.25
CA ALA A 286 10.35 63.74 -17.15
C ALA A 286 8.88 64.14 -17.24
N ALA A 287 8.11 63.53 -18.14
CA ALA A 287 6.67 63.74 -18.28
C ALA A 287 5.89 63.26 -17.05
N ALA A 288 6.23 62.09 -16.50
CA ALA A 288 5.64 61.59 -15.25
C ALA A 288 5.95 62.51 -14.05
N LYS A 289 7.17 63.06 -14.00
CA LYS A 289 7.61 64.02 -12.98
C LYS A 289 6.95 65.39 -13.12
N GLN A 290 6.63 65.83 -14.35
CA GLN A 290 5.82 67.04 -14.58
C GLN A 290 4.35 66.83 -14.17
N LEU A 291 3.79 65.65 -14.45
CA LEU A 291 2.41 65.32 -14.07
C LEU A 291 2.23 65.26 -12.54
N SER A 292 3.22 64.75 -11.80
CA SER A 292 3.20 64.75 -10.34
C SER A 292 3.35 66.16 -9.75
N ARG A 293 4.12 67.04 -10.40
CA ARG A 293 4.37 68.42 -9.94
C ARG A 293 3.18 69.35 -10.15
N SER A 294 2.39 69.13 -11.20
CA SER A 294 1.14 69.88 -11.47
C SER A 294 0.03 69.58 -10.47
N LYS A 295 0.14 68.51 -9.67
CA LYS A 295 -0.86 68.12 -8.67
C LYS A 295 -0.65 68.79 -7.30
N ASP A 296 0.51 69.41 -7.08
CA ASP A 296 0.93 70.01 -5.80
C ASP A 296 0.85 71.56 -5.78
N GLU A 297 0.29 72.21 -6.81
CA GLU A 297 0.05 73.67 -6.79
C GLU A 297 -1.30 74.00 -6.10
N PRO A 298 -1.31 74.73 -4.97
CA PRO A 298 -2.56 75.19 -4.37
C PRO A 298 -3.20 76.28 -5.23
N ARG A 299 -4.50 76.15 -5.52
CA ARG A 299 -5.32 77.22 -6.08
C ARG A 299 -5.20 78.45 -5.18
N GLN A 300 -4.57 79.52 -5.67
CA GLN A 300 -4.62 80.82 -5.00
C GLN A 300 -6.03 81.38 -5.15
N GLU A 301 -6.74 81.48 -4.03
CA GLU A 301 -7.95 82.27 -3.87
C GLU A 301 -7.61 83.76 -4.10
N THR A 302 -8.34 84.39 -5.01
CA THR A 302 -8.36 85.85 -5.16
C THR A 302 -9.04 86.49 -3.94
N PRO A 303 -8.38 87.41 -3.21
CA PRO A 303 -9.05 88.18 -2.16
C PRO A 303 -9.82 89.33 -2.79
N GLY A 304 -11.09 89.45 -2.42
CA GLY A 304 -11.94 90.59 -2.79
C GLY A 304 -11.41 91.91 -2.23
N ALA A 305 -11.73 92.98 -2.94
CA ALA A 305 -11.60 94.36 -2.49
C ALA A 305 -12.80 95.16 -3.05
N PRO A 306 -13.17 96.27 -2.39
CA PRO A 306 -14.49 96.56 -1.83
C PRO A 306 -15.60 96.90 -2.81
#